data_AF-A0A0K0E196-F1
#
_entry.id   AF-A0A0K0E196-F1
#
_cell.length_a   1.000
_cell.length_b   1.000
_cell.length_c   1.000
_cell.angle_alpha   90.00
_cell.angle_beta   90.00
_cell.angle_gamma   90.00
#
_symmetry.space_group_name_H-M   'P 1'
#
loop_
_entity.id
_entity.type
_entity.pdbx_description
1 polymer ?
#
loop_
_entity_poly.entity_id
_entity_poly.type
_entity_poly.pdbx_seq_one_letter_code
_entity_poly.pdbx_strand_id
1 'polypeptide(L)'
;MPFISFLAIILFLWSCLYLIDHYLKVSGYQFYINFVERYSLTISVLQLKLYINKISSNSAFSLSYEKNTKFYEKFSKLLDIWFAVGGFCGLICFIGISIYLVYRLILDLSLFTSLLASSNDSFRTYPISFHDKFSNDTIITTQKSIDAIDTAIMYVVSKHQQPQQSGITPIIPGVNLPISQIPIFIIVLIICGIFHEIGHAIASLHCNVTVNGFGIFIIAVYPGAFTDINTQQLERLSYSSKLWIFCAGIWHNLTLSALFALLFFTSSFLLSPLYSENNGILVTEVFEESGLSGIAGLRPGHVITSINGCDVCNISTYFDCLNAIEKGVHPNGYLIDSEIVYQQTASNYDIIDNEIRCCDEFQNTTISSHLCFLYNKPHDTKELPSVTPAVEFKETLGLKKIRKKNFNFFQKKFSCFPAKQVTDLRKCFYDSKSIYNKLDNMECVTPALFNGTFLENWMS
;
A
#
# COMPACT_ATOMS: atom_id res chain seq x y z
N MET A 1 1.09 -16.26 20.81
CA MET A 1 1.20 -16.79 22.18
C MET A 1 -0.16 -16.76 22.86
N PRO A 2 -0.51 -17.73 23.71
CA PRO A 2 -1.75 -17.65 24.49
C PRO A 2 -1.66 -16.51 25.53
N PHE A 3 -2.78 -15.83 25.76
CA PHE A 3 -2.88 -14.65 26.64
C PHE A 3 -2.33 -14.89 28.06
N ILE A 4 -2.58 -16.09 28.60
CA ILE A 4 -2.11 -16.49 29.95
C ILE A 4 -0.57 -16.51 30.01
N SER A 5 0.09 -17.01 28.97
CA SER A 5 1.57 -17.00 28.91
C SER A 5 2.12 -15.59 28.81
N PHE A 6 1.48 -14.72 28.03
CA PHE A 6 1.87 -13.31 27.94
C PHE A 6 1.74 -12.59 29.29
N LEU A 7 0.61 -12.78 29.99
CA LEU A 7 0.38 -12.22 31.32
C LEU A 7 1.40 -12.76 32.33
N ALA A 8 1.68 -14.06 32.31
CA ALA A 8 2.68 -14.68 33.20
C ALA A 8 4.07 -14.09 32.97
N ILE A 9 4.47 -13.87 31.72
CA ILE A 9 5.76 -13.23 31.38
C ILE A 9 5.82 -11.80 31.93
N ILE A 10 4.76 -11.00 31.75
CA ILE A 10 4.71 -9.62 32.26
C ILE A 10 4.82 -9.61 33.79
N LEU A 11 4.02 -10.42 34.48
CA LEU A 11 4.04 -10.48 35.94
C LEU A 11 5.41 -10.95 36.46
N PHE A 12 6.01 -11.94 35.80
CA PHE A 12 7.36 -12.41 36.12
C PHE A 12 8.41 -11.31 35.94
N LEU A 13 8.38 -10.58 34.81
CA LEU A 13 9.29 -9.47 34.55
C LEU A 13 9.16 -8.36 35.61
N TRP A 14 7.93 -7.96 35.96
CA TRP A 14 7.69 -6.96 37.00
C TRP A 14 8.10 -7.44 38.40
N SER A 15 7.87 -8.71 38.71
CA SER A 15 8.33 -9.30 39.97
C SER A 15 9.86 -9.30 40.05
N CYS A 16 10.54 -9.66 38.96
CA CYS A 16 12.00 -9.60 38.87
C CYS A 16 12.51 -8.17 39.04
N LEU A 17 11.93 -7.19 38.32
CA LEU A 17 12.32 -5.78 38.43
C LEU A 17 12.16 -5.25 39.87
N TYR A 18 11.04 -5.55 40.52
CA TYR A 18 10.79 -5.15 41.91
C TYR A 18 11.80 -5.80 42.87
N LEU A 19 12.08 -7.09 42.71
CA LEU A 19 13.03 -7.80 43.57
C LEU A 19 14.47 -7.31 43.34
N ILE A 20 14.84 -7.00 42.10
CA ILE A 20 16.15 -6.40 41.77
C ILE A 20 16.28 -5.00 42.38
N ASP A 21 15.28 -4.14 42.26
CA ASP A 21 15.28 -2.80 42.90
C ASP A 21 15.46 -2.91 44.41
N HIS A 22 14.70 -3.79 45.06
CA HIS A 22 14.79 -4.03 46.50
C HIS A 22 16.17 -4.60 46.89
N TYR A 23 16.66 -5.60 46.16
CA TYR A 23 17.97 -6.21 46.42
C TYR A 23 19.11 -5.20 46.26
N LEU A 24 19.10 -4.37 45.21
CA LEU A 24 20.14 -3.36 44.98
C LEU A 24 20.12 -2.25 46.04
N LYS A 25 18.92 -1.88 46.52
CA LYS A 25 18.76 -0.93 47.65
C LYS A 25 19.33 -1.51 48.95
N VAL A 26 18.97 -2.75 49.29
CA VAL A 26 19.44 -3.41 50.52
C VAL A 26 20.94 -3.71 50.46
N SER A 27 21.46 -4.09 49.29
CA SER A 27 22.88 -4.37 49.09
C SER A 27 23.76 -3.11 49.11
N GLY A 28 23.16 -1.92 49.13
CA GLY A 28 23.89 -0.66 49.21
C GLY A 28 24.79 -0.37 48.01
N TYR A 29 24.43 -0.83 46.81
CA TYR A 29 25.26 -0.61 45.63
C TYR A 29 25.29 0.89 45.26
N GLN A 30 26.41 1.56 45.57
CA GLN A 30 26.52 3.02 45.54
C GLN A 30 26.11 3.64 44.19
N PHE A 31 26.48 3.00 43.07
CA PHE A 31 26.10 3.49 41.74
C PHE A 31 24.57 3.49 41.54
N TYR A 32 23.89 2.45 42.02
CA TYR A 32 22.44 2.35 41.90
C TYR A 32 21.73 3.33 42.84
N ILE A 33 22.19 3.47 44.08
CA ILE A 33 21.64 4.46 45.02
C ILE A 33 21.81 5.88 44.47
N ASN A 34 22.99 6.23 43.97
CA ASN A 34 23.24 7.53 43.34
C ASN A 34 22.33 7.74 42.11
N PHE A 35 22.07 6.70 41.32
CA PHE A 35 21.14 6.75 40.18
C PHE A 35 19.70 6.98 40.64
N VAL A 36 19.23 6.23 41.64
CA VAL A 36 17.88 6.33 42.21
C VAL A 36 17.66 7.72 42.80
N GLU A 37 18.63 8.28 43.51
CA GLU A 37 18.56 9.63 44.07
C GLU A 37 18.56 10.70 42.97
N ARG A 38 19.44 10.57 41.97
CA ARG A 38 19.57 11.55 40.87
C ARG A 38 18.29 11.67 40.04
N TYR A 39 17.69 10.53 39.70
CA TYR A 39 16.49 10.50 38.86
C TYR A 39 15.20 10.26 39.64
N SER A 40 15.25 10.28 40.99
CA SER A 40 14.11 9.99 41.87
C SER A 40 13.31 8.76 41.41
N LEU A 41 14.00 7.67 41.10
CA LEU A 41 13.39 6.44 40.56
C LEU A 41 12.49 5.79 41.62
N THR A 42 11.21 5.62 41.30
CA THR A 42 10.28 4.86 42.14
C THR A 42 9.75 3.65 41.37
N ILE A 43 10.06 2.45 41.86
CA ILE A 43 9.54 1.19 41.35
C ILE A 43 8.51 0.67 42.37
N SER A 44 7.27 0.54 41.93
CA SER A 44 6.17 -0.09 42.65
C SER A 44 5.60 -1.25 41.83
N VAL A 45 4.63 -1.98 42.39
CA VAL A 45 4.01 -3.12 41.70
C VAL A 45 3.36 -2.63 40.40
N LEU A 46 3.83 -3.15 39.26
CA LEU A 46 3.38 -2.79 37.91
C LEU A 46 3.53 -1.30 37.54
N GLN A 47 4.32 -0.53 38.28
CA GLN A 47 4.53 0.88 37.98
C GLN A 47 5.99 1.29 38.21
N LEU A 48 6.56 1.92 37.20
CA LEU A 48 7.88 2.53 37.24
C LEU A 48 7.70 4.02 36.97
N LYS A 49 8.30 4.89 37.80
CA LYS A 49 8.41 6.32 37.52
C LYS A 49 9.85 6.77 37.63
N LEU A 50 10.26 7.61 36.69
CA LEU A 50 11.59 8.19 36.60
C LEU A 50 11.44 9.69 36.34
N TYR A 51 12.08 10.51 37.17
CA TYR A 51 12.19 11.94 36.93
C TYR A 51 13.43 12.21 36.08
N ILE A 52 13.25 12.85 34.93
CA ILE A 52 14.36 13.16 34.01
C ILE A 52 15.04 14.46 34.44
N ASN A 53 14.23 15.48 34.76
CA ASN A 53 14.68 16.76 35.26
C ASN A 53 13.84 17.14 36.47
N LYS A 54 14.39 16.95 37.68
CA LYS A 54 13.84 17.55 38.88
C LYS A 54 14.35 18.99 38.95
N ILE A 55 13.49 19.94 38.64
CA ILE A 55 13.79 21.36 38.77
C ILE A 55 13.84 21.63 40.26
N SER A 56 15.05 21.66 40.83
CA SER A 56 15.27 22.11 42.20
C SER A 56 14.70 23.52 42.32
N SER A 57 13.94 23.78 43.40
CA SER A 57 13.28 25.08 43.62
C SER A 57 14.25 26.26 43.60
N ASN A 58 15.55 26.01 43.70
CA ASN A 58 16.61 27.01 43.77
C ASN A 58 17.45 27.15 42.48
N SER A 59 17.22 26.35 41.43
CA SER A 59 18.00 26.45 40.18
C SER A 59 17.13 26.71 38.96
N ALA A 60 17.11 27.98 38.55
CA ALA A 60 17.05 28.43 37.17
C ALA A 60 15.82 28.05 36.30
N PHE A 61 14.68 27.73 36.92
CA PHE A 61 13.37 27.91 36.27
C PHE A 61 12.33 28.54 37.21
N SER A 62 12.78 29.31 38.21
CA SER A 62 12.02 30.47 38.63
C SER A 62 12.19 31.51 37.53
N LEU A 63 11.47 31.34 36.42
CA LEU A 63 11.25 32.42 35.47
C LEU A 63 10.37 33.43 36.22
N SER A 64 10.99 34.18 37.13
CA SER A 64 10.46 35.40 37.69
C SER A 64 10.37 36.33 36.50
N TYR A 65 9.27 36.18 35.77
CA TYR A 65 9.03 36.85 34.52
C TYR A 65 8.95 38.32 34.86
N GLU A 66 10.02 39.06 34.60
CA GLU A 66 10.07 40.50 34.84
C GLU A 66 9.08 41.15 33.87
N LYS A 67 7.87 41.45 34.38
CA LYS A 67 6.68 41.93 33.65
C LYS A 67 6.83 43.36 33.10
N ASN A 68 7.97 43.73 32.53
CA ASN A 68 8.26 45.14 32.25
C ASN A 68 8.40 45.53 30.78
N THR A 69 7.88 44.72 29.85
CA THR A 69 7.87 45.08 28.42
C THR A 69 6.47 44.97 27.81
N LYS A 70 6.07 45.96 27.00
CA LYS A 70 4.80 45.96 26.24
C LYS A 70 4.65 44.72 25.35
N PHE A 71 5.77 44.11 24.94
CA PHE A 71 5.81 42.85 24.20
C PHE A 71 5.20 41.70 25.00
N TYR A 72 5.52 41.59 26.30
CA TYR A 72 4.97 40.54 27.14
C TYR A 72 3.47 40.66 27.33
N GLU A 73 2.96 41.87 27.53
CA GLU A 73 1.52 42.07 27.70
C GLU A 73 0.74 41.60 26.46
N LYS A 74 1.28 41.87 25.26
CA LYS A 74 0.68 41.38 24.00
C LYS A 74 0.80 39.87 23.87
N PHE A 75 1.95 39.29 24.20
CA PHE A 75 2.18 37.85 24.14
C PHE A 75 1.31 37.08 25.15
N SER A 76 1.13 37.62 26.37
CA SER A 76 0.23 37.06 27.39
C SER A 76 -1.22 37.02 26.89
N LYS A 77 -1.70 38.09 26.23
CA LYS A 77 -3.05 38.10 25.63
C LYS A 77 -3.20 37.06 24.52
N LEU A 78 -2.14 36.82 23.73
CA LEU A 78 -2.15 35.74 22.73
C LEU A 78 -2.20 34.37 23.40
N LEU A 79 -1.46 34.17 24.49
CA LEU A 79 -1.52 32.93 25.27
C LEU A 79 -2.90 32.71 25.90
N ASP A 80 -3.54 33.77 26.40
CA ASP A 80 -4.92 33.69 26.92
C ASP A 80 -5.88 33.18 25.84
N ILE A 81 -5.83 33.75 24.64
CA ILE A 81 -6.66 33.32 23.51
C ILE A 81 -6.31 31.88 23.10
N TRP A 82 -5.02 31.57 23.01
CA TRP A 82 -4.51 30.24 22.64
C TRP A 82 -5.04 29.16 23.58
N PHE A 83 -4.93 29.37 24.89
CA PHE A 83 -5.39 28.42 25.89
C PHE A 83 -6.91 28.43 26.07
N ALA A 84 -7.59 29.55 25.82
CA ALA A 84 -9.06 29.59 25.78
C ALA A 84 -9.61 28.72 24.64
N VAL A 85 -9.08 28.88 23.43
CA VAL A 85 -9.43 28.03 22.27
C VAL A 85 -9.06 26.57 22.56
N GLY A 86 -7.85 26.33 23.07
CA GLY A 86 -7.39 25.00 23.43
C GLY A 86 -8.26 24.31 24.49
N GLY A 87 -8.73 25.04 25.49
CA GLY A 87 -9.66 24.55 26.51
C GLY A 87 -11.01 24.16 25.91
N PHE A 88 -11.56 24.98 25.00
CA PHE A 88 -12.82 24.67 24.31
C PHE A 88 -12.68 23.45 23.38
N CYS A 89 -11.64 23.40 22.55
CA CYS A 89 -11.36 22.25 21.68
C CYS A 89 -11.11 20.98 22.51
N GLY A 90 -10.34 21.08 23.59
CA GLY A 90 -10.09 19.97 24.50
C GLY A 90 -11.38 19.42 25.14
N LEU A 91 -12.29 20.31 25.56
CA LEU A 91 -13.58 19.92 26.12
C LEU A 91 -14.44 19.17 25.08
N ILE A 92 -14.50 19.67 23.83
CA ILE A 92 -15.18 18.98 22.73
C ILE A 92 -14.58 17.59 22.51
N CYS A 93 -13.25 17.48 22.48
CA CYS A 93 -12.58 16.19 22.33
C CYS A 93 -12.92 15.23 23.48
N PHE A 94 -12.91 15.70 24.73
CA PHE A 94 -13.26 14.88 25.90
C PHE A 94 -14.71 14.40 25.87
N ILE A 95 -15.66 15.29 25.57
CA ILE A 95 -17.08 14.92 25.47
C ILE A 95 -17.28 13.97 24.29
N GLY A 96 -16.69 14.27 23.12
CA GLY A 96 -16.79 13.46 21.92
C GLY A 96 -16.25 12.05 22.11
N ILE A 97 -15.04 11.91 22.69
CA ILE A 97 -14.45 10.59 22.96
C ILE A 97 -15.26 9.81 24.01
N SER A 98 -15.77 10.49 25.03
CA SER A 98 -16.60 9.86 26.06
C SER A 98 -17.90 9.33 25.48
N ILE A 99 -18.62 10.12 24.67
CA ILE A 99 -19.84 9.69 23.98
C ILE A 99 -19.53 8.52 23.04
N TYR A 100 -18.44 8.61 22.28
CA TYR A 100 -18.03 7.54 21.36
C TYR A 100 -17.75 6.23 22.10
N LEU A 101 -16.96 6.27 23.18
CA LEU A 101 -16.63 5.08 23.97
C LEU A 101 -17.87 4.49 24.65
N VAL A 102 -18.78 5.34 25.16
CA VAL A 102 -20.05 4.89 25.73
C VAL A 102 -20.94 4.25 24.65
N TYR A 103 -21.05 4.84 23.47
CA TYR A 103 -21.80 4.27 22.35
C TYR A 103 -21.25 2.90 21.95
N ARG A 104 -19.92 2.76 21.87
CA ARG A 104 -19.28 1.48 21.57
C ARG A 104 -19.51 0.44 22.65
N LEU A 105 -19.38 0.82 23.90
CA LEU A 105 -19.66 -0.06 25.03
C LEU A 105 -21.11 -0.58 25.00
N ILE A 106 -22.07 0.28 24.67
CA ILE A 106 -23.49 -0.11 24.54
C ILE A 106 -23.70 -1.08 23.38
N LEU A 107 -23.10 -0.82 22.22
CA LEU A 107 -23.17 -1.73 21.07
C LEU A 107 -22.60 -3.11 21.40
N ASP A 108 -21.40 -3.16 21.98
CA ASP A 108 -20.77 -4.43 22.37
C ASP A 108 -21.58 -5.18 23.43
N LEU A 109 -22.17 -4.45 24.39
CA LEU A 109 -23.04 -5.05 25.42
C LEU A 109 -24.34 -5.60 24.81
N SER A 110 -24.94 -4.91 23.85
CA SER A 110 -26.15 -5.38 23.14
C SER A 110 -25.89 -6.64 22.31
N LEU A 111 -24.71 -6.76 21.69
CA LEU A 111 -24.26 -7.96 21.00
C LEU A 111 -23.97 -9.10 21.98
N PHE A 112 -23.37 -8.81 23.14
CA PHE A 112 -23.12 -9.80 24.17
C PHE A 112 -24.41 -10.32 24.83
N THR A 113 -25.39 -9.43 25.04
CA THR A 113 -26.70 -9.79 25.62
C THR A 113 -27.51 -10.65 24.65
N SER A 114 -27.44 -10.40 23.34
CA SER A 114 -28.10 -11.26 22.34
C SER A 114 -27.44 -12.64 22.23
N LEU A 115 -26.12 -12.73 22.42
CA LEU A 115 -25.40 -14.01 22.51
C LEU A 115 -25.76 -14.80 23.78
N LEU A 116 -25.92 -14.15 24.92
CA LEU A 116 -26.36 -14.81 26.16
C LEU A 116 -27.85 -15.19 26.17
N ALA A 117 -28.70 -14.39 25.52
CA ALA A 117 -30.12 -14.72 25.34
C ALA A 117 -30.35 -15.88 24.35
N SER A 118 -29.34 -16.21 23.53
CA SER A 118 -29.33 -17.33 22.58
C SER A 118 -28.56 -18.54 23.14
N SER A 119 -28.70 -18.86 24.43
CA SER A 119 -28.11 -20.08 25.00
C SER A 119 -28.92 -21.35 24.70
N ASN A 120 -29.75 -21.38 23.65
CA ASN A 120 -30.62 -22.51 23.33
C ASN A 120 -30.72 -22.87 21.84
N ASP A 121 -29.81 -22.40 20.99
CA ASP A 121 -29.68 -22.98 19.65
C ASP A 121 -28.24 -23.22 19.24
N SER A 122 -28.00 -24.46 18.85
CA SER A 122 -26.73 -25.01 18.43
C SER A 122 -26.03 -24.16 17.35
N PHE A 123 -24.76 -23.88 17.63
CA PHE A 123 -23.72 -23.40 16.72
C PHE A 123 -23.82 -24.05 15.32
N ARG A 124 -24.37 -23.34 14.34
CA ARG A 124 -24.14 -23.59 12.91
C ARG A 124 -23.39 -22.39 12.32
N THR A 125 -22.08 -22.50 12.34
CA THR A 125 -21.21 -21.79 11.39
C THR A 125 -21.63 -22.22 9.99
N TYR A 126 -22.14 -21.29 9.18
CA TYR A 126 -22.27 -21.53 7.75
C TYR A 126 -20.90 -21.26 7.10
N PRO A 127 -20.20 -22.28 6.58
CA PRO A 127 -19.16 -22.03 5.59
C PRO A 127 -19.86 -21.62 4.29
N ILE A 128 -19.52 -20.46 3.76
CA ILE A 128 -19.88 -20.07 2.40
C ILE A 128 -19.04 -20.96 1.46
N SER A 129 -19.64 -22.04 0.97
CA SER A 129 -19.09 -22.87 -0.11
C SER A 129 -19.45 -22.22 -1.45
N PHE A 130 -18.46 -21.78 -2.21
CA PHE A 130 -18.64 -21.51 -3.65
C PHE A 130 -18.63 -22.85 -4.40
N HIS A 131 -19.80 -23.30 -4.83
CA HIS A 131 -19.94 -24.40 -5.77
C HIS A 131 -19.97 -23.82 -7.18
N ASP A 132 -18.83 -23.78 -7.86
CA ASP A 132 -18.81 -23.65 -9.32
C ASP A 132 -18.95 -25.04 -9.93
N LYS A 133 -20.17 -25.33 -10.41
CA LYS A 133 -20.42 -26.44 -11.31
C LYS A 133 -20.50 -25.88 -12.73
N PHE A 134 -19.35 -25.67 -13.36
CA PHE A 134 -19.28 -25.49 -14.81
C PHE A 134 -19.37 -26.87 -15.46
N SER A 135 -20.54 -27.17 -16.04
CA SER A 135 -20.67 -28.19 -17.07
C SER A 135 -20.98 -27.47 -18.37
N ASN A 136 -20.22 -27.83 -19.39
CA ASN A 136 -20.33 -27.36 -20.77
C ASN A 136 -21.79 -27.41 -21.25
N ASP A 137 -22.30 -26.30 -21.78
CA ASP A 137 -22.72 -26.22 -23.17
C ASP A 137 -23.39 -24.87 -23.49
N THR A 138 -23.22 -24.46 -24.75
CA THR A 138 -23.93 -23.40 -25.49
C THR A 138 -23.50 -21.93 -25.31
N ILE A 139 -22.91 -21.45 -26.41
CA ILE A 139 -22.60 -20.08 -26.78
C ILE A 139 -23.87 -19.22 -26.73
N ILE A 140 -23.89 -18.19 -25.87
CA ILE A 140 -24.70 -16.98 -26.08
C ILE A 140 -23.82 -15.76 -25.77
N THR A 141 -23.43 -15.08 -26.84
CA THR A 141 -22.85 -13.73 -26.84
C THR A 141 -23.77 -12.76 -26.10
N THR A 142 -23.33 -12.28 -24.93
CA THR A 142 -23.78 -10.98 -24.42
C THR A 142 -22.54 -10.14 -24.11
N GLN A 143 -22.38 -9.10 -24.93
CA GLN A 143 -21.34 -8.09 -24.84
C GLN A 143 -21.63 -7.26 -23.59
N LYS A 144 -20.90 -7.52 -22.50
CA LYS A 144 -20.87 -6.64 -21.32
C LYS A 144 -19.85 -5.53 -21.57
N SER A 145 -20.29 -4.30 -21.35
CA SER A 145 -19.50 -3.07 -21.51
C SER A 145 -18.21 -3.14 -20.70
N ILE A 146 -17.09 -2.88 -21.37
CA ILE A 146 -15.71 -2.90 -20.85
C ILE A 146 -15.56 -1.97 -19.63
N ASP A 147 -16.32 -0.87 -19.58
CA ASP A 147 -16.36 0.08 -18.46
C ASP A 147 -16.72 -0.55 -17.09
N ALA A 148 -17.55 -1.60 -17.09
CA ALA A 148 -18.01 -2.25 -15.86
C ALA A 148 -16.95 -3.18 -15.25
N ILE A 149 -16.03 -3.69 -16.07
CA ILE A 149 -14.94 -4.55 -15.62
C ILE A 149 -13.85 -3.67 -15.01
N ASP A 150 -13.52 -2.52 -15.61
CA ASP A 150 -12.57 -1.57 -15.05
C ASP A 150 -13.05 -0.94 -13.75
N THR A 151 -14.34 -0.61 -13.64
CA THR A 151 -14.90 -0.18 -12.34
C THR A 151 -14.90 -1.31 -11.33
N ALA A 152 -15.14 -2.55 -11.73
CA ALA A 152 -15.10 -3.70 -10.81
C ALA A 152 -13.67 -4.00 -10.35
N ILE A 153 -12.67 -3.90 -11.22
CA ILE A 153 -11.25 -4.10 -10.87
C ILE A 153 -10.78 -2.96 -9.97
N MET A 154 -11.08 -1.69 -10.31
CA MET A 154 -10.79 -0.55 -9.44
C MET A 154 -11.53 -0.62 -8.10
N TYR A 155 -12.77 -1.12 -8.09
CA TYR A 155 -13.55 -1.33 -6.87
C TYR A 155 -12.97 -2.47 -6.02
N VAL A 156 -12.54 -3.58 -6.62
CA VAL A 156 -11.95 -4.73 -5.91
C VAL A 156 -10.55 -4.40 -5.39
N VAL A 157 -9.73 -3.68 -6.16
CA VAL A 157 -8.41 -3.17 -5.73
C VAL A 157 -8.56 -2.13 -4.62
N SER A 158 -9.54 -1.23 -4.70
CA SER A 158 -9.87 -0.25 -3.64
C SER A 158 -10.42 -0.92 -2.37
N LYS A 159 -11.23 -1.98 -2.52
CA LYS A 159 -11.85 -2.66 -1.37
C LYS A 159 -10.89 -3.58 -0.64
N HIS A 160 -9.87 -4.14 -1.31
CA HIS A 160 -8.80 -4.88 -0.63
C HIS A 160 -7.86 -3.99 0.21
N GLN A 161 -7.92 -2.67 0.03
CA GLN A 161 -7.12 -1.70 0.79
C GLN A 161 -7.87 -0.99 1.92
N GLN A 162 -9.15 -1.27 2.15
CA GLN A 162 -9.85 -0.76 3.32
C GLN A 162 -9.72 -1.75 4.48
N PRO A 163 -8.81 -1.57 5.44
CA PRO A 163 -9.04 -2.16 6.74
C PRO A 163 -10.35 -1.52 7.23
N GLN A 164 -11.40 -2.33 7.43
CA GLN A 164 -12.57 -1.92 8.20
C GLN A 164 -12.13 -1.70 9.66
N GLN A 165 -11.37 -0.64 9.92
CA GLN A 165 -11.06 -0.17 11.26
C GLN A 165 -12.23 0.67 11.76
N SER A 166 -13.37 0.00 11.87
CA SER A 166 -14.47 0.49 12.69
C SER A 166 -14.07 0.23 14.13
N GLY A 167 -13.36 1.15 14.78
CA GLY A 167 -13.02 1.10 16.20
C GLY A 167 -11.68 1.76 16.57
N ILE A 168 -11.60 2.32 17.78
CA ILE A 168 -10.30 2.66 18.40
C ILE A 168 -9.62 1.33 18.74
N THR A 169 -8.72 0.89 17.87
CA THR A 169 -7.91 -0.30 18.14
C THR A 169 -6.63 0.15 18.86
N PRO A 170 -6.33 -0.36 20.06
CA PRO A 170 -5.07 -0.02 20.72
C PRO A 170 -3.92 -0.52 19.87
N ILE A 171 -2.91 0.32 19.62
CA ILE A 171 -1.72 -0.08 18.85
C ILE A 171 -0.89 -1.03 19.72
N ILE A 172 -0.83 -2.30 19.32
CA ILE A 172 -0.11 -3.39 19.97
C ILE A 172 1.00 -3.86 19.01
N PRO A 173 2.28 -3.57 19.33
CA PRO A 173 3.43 -4.04 18.58
C PRO A 173 3.40 -5.56 18.33
N GLY A 174 3.61 -5.98 17.08
CA GLY A 174 3.62 -7.38 16.68
C GLY A 174 2.23 -8.02 16.48
N VAL A 175 1.14 -7.31 16.78
CA VAL A 175 -0.23 -7.76 16.49
C VAL A 175 -0.85 -6.91 15.39
N ASN A 176 -0.96 -5.60 15.58
CA ASN A 176 -1.51 -4.67 14.59
C ASN A 176 -0.47 -3.68 14.02
N LEU A 177 0.76 -3.71 14.54
CA LEU A 177 1.88 -2.94 14.03
C LEU A 177 3.04 -3.90 13.71
N PRO A 178 3.51 -3.96 12.44
CA PRO A 178 4.68 -4.73 12.07
C PRO A 178 5.89 -4.38 12.94
N ILE A 179 6.68 -5.40 13.31
CA ILE A 179 7.85 -5.21 14.19
C ILE A 179 8.86 -4.23 13.58
N SER A 180 8.98 -4.21 12.25
CA SER A 180 9.84 -3.28 11.50
C SER A 180 9.48 -1.80 11.70
N GLN A 181 8.23 -1.49 12.05
CA GLN A 181 7.74 -0.12 12.22
C GLN A 181 7.79 0.36 13.69
N ILE A 182 8.12 -0.53 14.64
CA ILE A 182 8.21 -0.18 16.06
C ILE A 182 9.18 0.99 16.33
N PRO A 183 10.40 1.04 15.76
CA PRO A 183 11.33 2.14 16.05
C PRO A 183 10.76 3.51 15.69
N ILE A 184 10.10 3.60 14.53
CA ILE A 184 9.45 4.83 14.05
C ILE A 184 8.31 5.20 14.99
N PHE A 185 7.47 4.23 15.38
CA PHE A 185 6.38 4.47 16.32
C PHE A 185 6.85 4.99 17.68
N ILE A 186 7.94 4.44 18.23
CA ILE A 186 8.53 4.91 19.49
C ILE A 186 9.03 6.36 19.36
N ILE A 187 9.69 6.70 18.24
CA ILE A 187 10.14 8.07 17.99
C ILE A 187 8.94 9.04 17.95
N VAL A 188 7.87 8.67 17.26
CA VAL A 188 6.64 9.47 17.19
C VAL A 188 6.02 9.65 18.58
N LEU A 189 5.92 8.58 19.38
CA LEU A 189 5.41 8.66 20.74
C LEU A 189 6.25 9.58 21.64
N ILE A 190 7.58 9.53 21.53
CA ILE A 190 8.48 10.40 22.30
C ILE A 190 8.24 11.86 21.91
N ILE A 191 8.20 12.17 20.62
CA ILE A 191 7.97 13.54 20.14
C ILE A 191 6.60 14.04 20.62
N CYS A 192 5.53 13.28 20.40
CA CYS A 192 4.20 13.64 20.86
C CYS A 192 4.14 13.80 22.38
N GLY A 193 4.78 12.90 23.15
CA GLY A 193 4.86 12.99 24.61
C GLY A 193 5.57 14.26 25.08
N ILE A 194 6.69 14.62 24.47
CA ILE A 194 7.43 15.84 24.82
C ILE A 194 6.57 17.09 24.58
N PHE A 195 5.95 17.22 23.40
CA PHE A 195 5.09 18.37 23.09
C PHE A 195 3.85 18.42 23.98
N HIS A 196 3.27 17.27 24.34
CA HIS A 196 2.16 17.16 25.27
C HIS A 196 2.52 17.72 26.66
N GLU A 197 3.63 17.27 27.24
CA GLU A 197 4.09 17.70 28.55
C GLU A 197 4.54 19.17 28.57
N ILE A 198 5.22 19.63 27.50
CA ILE A 198 5.56 21.04 27.33
C ILE A 198 4.28 21.89 27.33
N GLY A 199 3.21 21.42 26.71
CA GLY A 199 1.91 22.11 26.73
C GLY A 199 1.41 22.34 28.16
N HIS A 200 1.42 21.30 29.00
CA HIS A 200 1.04 21.39 30.41
C HIS A 200 1.95 22.35 31.19
N ALA A 201 3.26 22.32 30.94
CA ALA A 201 4.21 23.20 31.59
C ALA A 201 3.98 24.67 31.21
N ILE A 202 3.83 25.00 29.92
CA ILE A 202 3.57 26.37 29.45
C ILE A 202 2.25 26.89 30.03
N ALA A 203 1.19 26.07 30.04
CA ALA A 203 -0.10 26.44 30.62
C ALA A 203 0.00 26.73 32.13
N SER A 204 0.77 25.90 32.86
CA SER A 204 0.98 26.07 34.30
C SER A 204 1.72 27.36 34.60
N LEU A 205 2.79 27.65 33.87
CA LEU A 205 3.56 28.89 34.01
C LEU A 205 2.72 30.13 33.70
N HIS A 206 1.89 30.06 32.65
CA HIS A 206 0.95 31.13 32.30
C HIS A 206 -0.07 31.38 33.43
N CYS A 207 -0.56 30.31 34.06
CA CYS A 207 -1.45 30.40 35.22
C CYS A 207 -0.73 30.72 36.55
N ASN A 208 0.56 31.08 36.52
CA ASN A 208 1.41 31.33 37.69
C ASN A 208 1.53 30.13 38.67
N VAL A 209 1.55 28.91 38.13
CA VAL A 209 1.80 27.67 38.89
C VAL A 209 3.19 27.14 38.58
N THR A 210 3.89 26.73 39.64
CA THR A 210 5.24 26.18 39.56
C THR A 210 5.24 24.73 39.05
N VAL A 211 6.22 24.42 38.21
CA VAL A 211 6.47 23.07 37.68
C VAL A 211 7.71 22.52 38.37
N ASN A 212 7.56 21.42 39.09
CA ASN A 212 8.62 20.77 39.87
C ASN A 212 9.57 19.95 38.97
N GLY A 213 9.10 19.50 37.80
CA GLY A 213 9.91 18.74 36.88
C GLY A 213 9.12 17.95 35.84
N PHE A 214 9.87 17.17 35.07
CA PHE A 214 9.33 16.24 34.07
C PHE A 214 9.83 14.83 34.36
N GLY A 215 9.01 13.85 34.00
CA GLY A 215 9.37 12.45 34.13
C GLY A 215 8.68 11.55 33.12
N ILE A 216 9.07 10.29 33.15
CA ILE A 216 8.44 9.21 32.42
C ILE A 216 7.91 8.18 33.41
N PHE A 217 6.83 7.52 33.03
CA PHE A 217 6.30 6.40 33.77
C PHE A 217 5.98 5.23 32.86
N ILE A 218 6.01 4.03 33.39
CA ILE A 218 5.53 2.83 32.72
C ILE A 218 4.55 2.17 33.68
N ILE A 219 3.30 2.00 33.24
CA ILE A 219 2.27 1.26 33.98
C ILE A 219 1.99 -0.04 33.22
N ALA A 220 2.31 -1.18 33.83
CA ALA A 220 2.28 -2.51 33.23
C ALA A 220 3.10 -2.60 31.92
N VAL A 221 2.49 -2.28 30.77
CA VAL A 221 3.14 -2.24 29.45
C VAL A 221 3.02 -0.89 28.76
N TYR A 222 2.29 0.05 29.36
CA TYR A 222 1.99 1.34 28.78
C TYR A 222 3.03 2.38 29.21
N PRO A 223 3.86 2.88 28.29
CA PRO A 223 4.76 3.99 28.56
C PRO A 223 4.01 5.33 28.49
N GLY A 224 4.36 6.26 29.37
CA GLY A 224 3.83 7.62 29.40
C GLY A 224 4.88 8.61 29.90
N ALA A 225 4.60 9.89 29.70
CA ALA A 225 5.34 11.00 30.27
C ALA A 225 4.44 11.75 31.25
N PHE A 226 5.03 12.53 32.14
CA PHE A 226 4.28 13.39 33.06
C PHE A 226 5.05 14.67 33.40
N THR A 227 4.27 15.73 33.62
CA THR A 227 4.72 17.00 34.17
C THR A 227 4.31 17.08 35.64
N ASP A 228 5.27 17.25 36.53
CA ASP A 228 5.01 17.39 37.97
C ASP A 228 4.65 18.85 38.28
N ILE A 229 3.37 19.10 38.48
CA ILE A 229 2.79 20.43 38.75
C ILE A 229 2.47 20.54 40.24
N ASN A 230 2.76 21.69 40.85
CA ASN A 230 2.46 21.92 42.27
C ASN A 230 0.95 21.88 42.55
N THR A 231 0.49 20.81 43.20
CA THR A 231 -0.93 20.55 43.48
C THR A 231 -1.57 21.62 44.37
N GLN A 232 -0.86 22.13 45.38
CA GLN A 232 -1.38 23.14 46.30
C GLN A 232 -1.67 24.47 45.59
N GLN A 233 -0.83 24.84 44.63
CA GLN A 233 -1.03 26.03 43.80
C GLN A 233 -2.13 25.79 42.76
N LEU A 234 -2.14 24.62 42.14
CA LEU A 234 -3.15 24.21 41.16
C LEU A 234 -4.56 24.21 41.77
N GLU A 235 -4.73 23.73 43.00
CA GLU A 235 -6.03 23.70 43.69
C GLU A 235 -6.61 25.09 43.95
N ARG A 236 -5.77 26.10 44.15
CA ARG A 236 -6.17 27.50 44.39
C ARG A 236 -6.57 28.25 43.11
N LEU A 237 -6.31 27.68 41.93
CA LEU A 237 -6.67 28.32 40.66
C LEU A 237 -8.17 28.31 40.38
N SER A 238 -8.58 29.24 39.52
CA SER A 238 -9.92 29.26 38.93
C SER A 238 -10.21 28.01 38.11
N TYR A 239 -11.48 27.65 37.95
CA TYR A 239 -11.89 26.48 37.14
C TYR A 239 -11.45 26.60 35.68
N SER A 240 -11.48 27.80 35.10
CA SER A 240 -11.03 28.03 33.71
C SER A 240 -9.53 27.79 33.56
N SER A 241 -8.71 28.30 34.48
CA SER A 241 -7.26 28.08 34.47
C SER A 241 -6.91 26.61 34.65
N LYS A 242 -7.62 25.90 35.53
CA LYS A 242 -7.48 24.44 35.69
C LYS A 242 -7.81 23.71 34.39
N LEU A 243 -8.92 24.07 33.75
CA LEU A 243 -9.33 23.50 32.47
C LEU A 243 -8.26 23.72 31.39
N TRP A 244 -7.70 24.92 31.30
CA TRP A 244 -6.62 25.22 30.36
C TRP A 244 -5.40 24.33 30.59
N ILE A 245 -4.96 24.17 31.85
CA ILE A 245 -3.85 23.29 32.19
C ILE A 245 -4.16 21.85 31.80
N PHE A 246 -5.33 21.30 32.17
CA PHE A 246 -5.69 19.91 31.86
C PHE A 246 -5.88 19.65 30.36
N CYS A 247 -6.39 20.62 29.59
CA CYS A 247 -6.56 20.49 28.15
C CYS A 247 -5.29 20.84 27.34
N ALA A 248 -4.27 21.43 27.96
CA ALA A 248 -3.09 21.92 27.26
C ALA A 248 -2.36 20.83 26.47
N GLY A 249 -2.19 19.64 27.04
CA GLY A 249 -1.51 18.53 26.37
C GLY A 249 -2.25 18.06 25.11
N ILE A 250 -3.58 17.91 25.19
CA ILE A 250 -4.43 17.57 24.03
C ILE A 250 -4.31 18.65 22.96
N TRP A 251 -4.41 19.93 23.35
CA TRP A 251 -4.33 21.05 22.43
C TRP A 251 -2.97 21.13 21.69
N HIS A 252 -1.86 20.88 22.39
CA HIS A 252 -0.54 20.88 21.76
C HIS A 252 -0.36 19.69 20.79
N ASN A 253 -0.90 18.52 21.12
CA ASN A 253 -0.89 17.39 20.18
C ASN A 253 -1.80 17.63 18.97
N LEU A 254 -2.96 18.27 19.16
CA LEU A 254 -3.86 18.63 18.06
C LEU A 254 -3.20 19.63 17.11
N THR A 255 -2.54 20.65 17.66
CA THR A 255 -1.83 21.67 16.86
C THR A 255 -0.60 21.09 16.17
N LEU A 256 0.14 20.19 16.82
CA LEU A 256 1.22 19.43 16.21
C LEU A 256 0.71 18.55 15.06
N SER A 257 -0.39 17.84 15.26
CA SER A 257 -1.04 17.02 14.22
C SER A 257 -1.52 17.88 13.05
N ALA A 258 -2.11 19.04 13.32
CA ALA A 258 -2.56 19.97 12.28
C ALA A 258 -1.37 20.52 11.47
N LEU A 259 -0.25 20.83 12.13
CA LEU A 259 0.99 21.24 11.47
C LEU A 259 1.52 20.15 10.54
N PHE A 260 1.63 18.91 11.01
CA PHE A 260 2.08 17.80 10.17
C PHE A 260 1.10 17.47 9.03
N ALA A 261 -0.21 17.59 9.28
CA ALA A 261 -1.21 17.46 8.22
C ALA A 261 -1.04 18.55 7.15
N LEU A 262 -0.84 19.80 7.56
CA LEU A 262 -0.54 20.91 6.64
C LEU A 262 0.73 20.63 5.83
N LEU A 263 1.81 20.20 6.48
CA LEU A 263 3.06 19.83 5.80
C LEU A 263 2.86 18.68 4.82
N PHE A 264 2.07 17.67 5.18
CA PHE A 264 1.75 16.55 4.30
C PHE A 264 0.98 17.00 3.06
N PHE A 265 -0.09 17.78 3.23
CA PHE A 265 -0.88 18.27 2.09
C PHE A 265 -0.13 19.29 1.22
N THR A 266 0.79 20.05 1.79
CA THR A 266 1.64 21.00 1.04
C THR A 266 2.90 20.35 0.47
N SER A 267 3.21 19.10 0.84
CA SER A 267 4.43 18.40 0.44
C SER A 267 4.60 18.31 -1.08
N SER A 268 3.53 18.03 -1.83
CA SER A 268 3.61 17.95 -3.29
C SER A 268 4.02 19.28 -3.92
N PHE A 269 3.54 20.40 -3.36
CA PHE A 269 3.92 21.73 -3.83
C PHE A 269 5.35 22.09 -3.39
N LEU A 270 5.69 21.86 -2.12
CA LEU A 270 7.02 22.16 -1.57
C LEU A 270 8.13 21.37 -2.24
N LEU A 271 7.86 20.11 -2.61
CA LEU A 271 8.82 19.24 -3.27
C LEU A 271 8.71 19.29 -4.81
N SER A 272 7.74 20.00 -5.38
CA SER A 272 7.59 20.14 -6.84
C SER A 272 8.88 20.53 -7.59
N PRO A 273 9.75 21.45 -7.11
CA PRO A 273 10.99 21.75 -7.83
C PRO A 273 12.03 20.61 -7.81
N LEU A 274 11.85 19.61 -6.94
CA LEU A 274 12.72 18.44 -6.83
C LEU A 274 12.20 17.23 -7.63
N TYR A 275 10.98 17.29 -8.16
CA TYR A 275 10.37 16.22 -8.94
C TYR A 275 10.14 16.66 -10.38
N SER A 276 10.46 15.77 -11.33
CA SER A 276 10.11 15.99 -12.73
C SER A 276 8.73 15.41 -13.02
N GLU A 277 7.77 16.26 -13.39
CA GLU A 277 6.46 15.83 -13.86
C GLU A 277 6.46 15.58 -15.38
N ASN A 278 5.55 14.71 -15.85
CA ASN A 278 5.31 14.42 -17.26
C ASN A 278 6.47 13.82 -18.07
N ASN A 279 7.44 13.18 -17.40
CA ASN A 279 8.58 12.51 -18.05
C ASN A 279 8.37 11.00 -18.27
N GLY A 280 7.12 10.55 -18.40
CA GLY A 280 6.77 9.14 -18.57
C GLY A 280 6.25 8.47 -17.30
N ILE A 281 6.18 7.14 -17.31
CA ILE A 281 5.62 6.34 -16.21
C ILE A 281 6.70 5.52 -15.54
N LEU A 282 6.85 5.70 -14.22
CA LEU A 282 7.77 4.94 -13.41
C LEU A 282 7.21 3.55 -13.11
N VAL A 283 7.97 2.52 -13.44
CA VAL A 283 7.67 1.14 -13.07
C VAL A 283 8.03 0.93 -11.60
N THR A 284 7.04 0.65 -10.76
CA THR A 284 7.25 0.39 -9.33
C THR A 284 7.49 -1.08 -9.03
N GLU A 285 6.80 -1.97 -9.73
CA GLU A 285 6.85 -3.42 -9.53
C GLU A 285 6.50 -4.13 -10.85
N VAL A 286 7.09 -5.29 -11.08
CA VAL A 286 6.81 -6.17 -12.24
C VAL A 286 6.55 -7.56 -11.68
N PHE A 287 5.38 -8.13 -11.99
CA PHE A 287 5.04 -9.49 -11.56
C PHE A 287 5.98 -10.49 -12.22
N GLU A 288 6.52 -11.43 -11.43
CA GLU A 288 7.47 -12.44 -11.93
C GLU A 288 6.87 -13.33 -13.03
N GLU A 289 5.56 -13.56 -12.97
CA GLU A 289 4.78 -14.35 -13.93
C GLU A 289 4.43 -13.58 -15.21
N SER A 290 4.76 -12.30 -15.31
CA SER A 290 4.51 -11.52 -16.53
C SER A 290 5.60 -11.76 -17.57
N GLY A 291 5.24 -11.80 -18.85
CA GLY A 291 6.21 -11.81 -19.96
C GLY A 291 7.14 -10.57 -20.03
N LEU A 292 6.89 -9.56 -19.20
CA LEU A 292 7.73 -8.38 -19.02
C LEU A 292 8.79 -8.58 -17.92
N SER A 293 8.77 -9.70 -17.20
CA SER A 293 9.76 -10.09 -16.19
C SER A 293 11.07 -10.60 -16.84
N GLY A 294 12.15 -10.59 -16.07
CA GLY A 294 13.44 -11.19 -16.46
C GLY A 294 14.54 -10.19 -16.83
N ILE A 295 15.69 -10.71 -17.24
CA ILE A 295 16.94 -9.93 -17.34
C ILE A 295 16.86 -8.81 -18.38
N ALA A 296 16.16 -9.02 -19.50
CA ALA A 296 15.92 -8.00 -20.53
C ALA A 296 14.48 -7.45 -20.53
N GLY A 297 13.72 -7.73 -19.47
CA GLY A 297 12.38 -7.19 -19.22
C GLY A 297 12.40 -5.85 -18.47
N LEU A 298 11.21 -5.41 -18.02
CA LEU A 298 11.04 -4.24 -17.18
C LEU A 298 11.55 -4.51 -15.77
N ARG A 299 12.07 -3.46 -15.12
CA ARG A 299 12.52 -3.51 -13.73
C ARG A 299 11.95 -2.34 -12.94
N PRO A 300 11.74 -2.51 -11.63
CA PRO A 300 11.46 -1.40 -10.73
C PRO A 300 12.51 -0.29 -10.92
N GLY A 301 12.04 0.93 -11.20
CA GLY A 301 12.89 2.09 -11.46
C GLY A 301 12.99 2.51 -12.94
N HIS A 302 12.63 1.65 -13.90
CA HIS A 302 12.58 2.06 -15.31
C HIS A 302 11.45 3.07 -15.56
N VAL A 303 11.65 3.95 -16.54
CA VAL A 303 10.64 4.93 -16.96
C VAL A 303 10.18 4.64 -18.39
N ILE A 304 8.88 4.35 -18.53
CA ILE A 304 8.22 4.09 -19.81
C ILE A 304 7.92 5.44 -20.48
N THR A 305 8.52 5.67 -21.64
CA THR A 305 8.38 6.91 -22.40
C THR A 305 7.54 6.74 -23.67
N SER A 306 7.38 5.51 -24.19
CA SER A 306 6.49 5.23 -25.31
C SER A 306 6.08 3.75 -25.37
N ILE A 307 4.92 3.46 -25.97
CA ILE A 307 4.41 2.10 -26.22
C ILE A 307 4.11 1.96 -27.70
N ASN A 308 4.74 1.01 -28.40
CA ASN A 308 4.59 0.85 -29.86
C ASN A 308 4.77 2.16 -30.66
N GLY A 309 5.48 3.17 -30.12
CA GLY A 309 5.69 4.50 -30.75
C GLY A 309 4.58 5.52 -30.51
N CYS A 310 3.65 5.21 -29.61
CA CYS A 310 2.78 6.19 -28.99
C CYS A 310 3.52 6.75 -27.77
N ASP A 311 3.75 8.07 -27.75
CA ASP A 311 4.48 8.74 -26.68
C ASP A 311 3.66 8.78 -25.39
N VAL A 312 4.31 8.43 -24.28
CA VAL A 312 3.70 8.36 -22.95
C VAL A 312 4.37 9.37 -22.04
N CYS A 313 3.60 10.34 -21.58
CA CYS A 313 4.07 11.37 -20.65
C CYS A 313 3.48 11.17 -19.24
N ASN A 314 2.27 10.64 -19.16
CA ASN A 314 1.53 10.41 -17.92
C ASN A 314 0.60 9.18 -18.02
N ILE A 315 -0.02 8.82 -16.90
CA ILE A 315 -0.91 7.64 -16.84
C ILE A 315 -2.11 7.71 -17.78
N SER A 316 -2.63 8.91 -18.07
CA SER A 316 -3.73 9.07 -19.04
C SER A 316 -3.25 8.73 -20.44
N THR A 317 -2.13 9.32 -20.88
CA THR A 317 -1.57 9.06 -22.21
C THR A 317 -1.20 7.60 -22.41
N TYR A 318 -0.78 6.90 -21.35
CA TYR A 318 -0.55 5.47 -21.38
C TYR A 318 -1.82 4.68 -21.68
N PHE A 319 -2.90 4.91 -20.95
CA PHE A 319 -4.18 4.24 -21.23
C PHE A 319 -4.76 4.63 -22.60
N ASP A 320 -4.58 5.88 -23.02
CA ASP A 320 -4.97 6.31 -24.37
C ASP A 320 -4.20 5.54 -25.45
N CYS A 321 -2.88 5.35 -25.27
CA CYS A 321 -2.05 4.54 -26.16
C CYS A 321 -2.51 3.07 -26.18
N LEU A 322 -2.75 2.45 -25.02
CA LEU A 322 -3.23 1.07 -24.92
C LEU A 322 -4.56 0.87 -25.68
N ASN A 323 -5.52 1.76 -25.43
CA ASN A 323 -6.84 1.75 -26.07
C ASN A 323 -6.74 1.93 -27.59
N ALA A 324 -5.82 2.78 -28.05
CA ALA A 324 -5.59 3.01 -29.47
C ALA A 324 -4.91 1.81 -30.16
N ILE A 325 -4.05 1.07 -29.45
CA ILE A 325 -3.49 -0.19 -29.99
C ILE A 325 -4.58 -1.27 -30.06
N GLU A 326 -5.43 -1.42 -29.04
CA GLU A 326 -6.54 -2.39 -29.06
C GLU A 326 -7.52 -2.12 -30.22
N LYS A 327 -7.80 -0.84 -30.49
CA LYS A 327 -8.65 -0.41 -31.62
C LYS A 327 -7.96 -0.51 -32.99
N GLY A 328 -6.70 -0.94 -33.05
CA GLY A 328 -5.93 -1.07 -34.29
C GLY A 328 -5.54 0.27 -34.93
N VAL A 329 -5.56 1.37 -34.18
CA VAL A 329 -5.19 2.72 -34.64
C VAL A 329 -3.67 2.87 -34.72
N HIS A 330 -2.95 2.24 -33.78
CA HIS A 330 -1.49 2.19 -33.77
C HIS A 330 -0.94 0.85 -34.30
N PRO A 331 0.30 0.85 -34.84
CA PRO A 331 0.97 -0.38 -35.22
C PRO A 331 1.04 -1.36 -34.04
N ASN A 332 0.64 -2.61 -34.28
CA ASN A 332 0.57 -3.68 -33.28
C ASN A 332 1.56 -4.83 -33.57
N GLY A 333 2.45 -4.65 -34.56
CA GLY A 333 3.46 -5.64 -34.93
C GLY A 333 4.76 -5.03 -35.44
N TYR A 334 5.71 -5.90 -35.73
CA TYR A 334 7.07 -5.59 -36.20
C TYR A 334 7.43 -6.41 -37.43
N LEU A 335 8.18 -5.80 -38.35
CA LEU A 335 8.64 -6.43 -39.58
C LEU A 335 9.96 -7.15 -39.35
N ILE A 336 9.98 -8.46 -39.61
CA ILE A 336 11.15 -9.33 -39.51
C ILE A 336 11.34 -10.07 -40.84
N ASP A 337 12.58 -10.40 -41.20
CA ASP A 337 12.84 -11.23 -42.37
C ASP A 337 12.18 -12.61 -42.22
N SER A 338 11.44 -13.00 -43.27
CA SER A 338 10.67 -14.25 -43.33
C SER A 338 11.51 -15.50 -43.06
N GLU A 339 12.78 -15.52 -43.47
CA GLU A 339 13.67 -16.66 -43.25
C GLU A 339 13.97 -16.83 -41.75
N ILE A 340 14.21 -15.72 -41.04
CA ILE A 340 14.50 -15.73 -39.61
C ILE A 340 13.25 -16.15 -38.82
N VAL A 341 12.07 -15.63 -39.19
CA VAL A 341 10.79 -16.01 -38.57
C VAL A 341 10.55 -17.51 -38.69
N TYR A 342 10.80 -18.08 -39.87
CA TYR A 342 10.60 -19.51 -40.10
C TYR A 342 11.64 -20.38 -39.39
N GLN A 343 12.89 -19.91 -39.25
CA GLN A 343 13.94 -20.61 -38.50
C GLN A 343 13.67 -20.63 -36.98
N GLN A 344 13.07 -19.57 -36.44
CA GLN A 344 12.76 -19.44 -35.00
C GLN A 344 11.31 -19.79 -34.67
N THR A 345 10.62 -20.49 -35.58
CA THR A 345 9.25 -20.99 -35.34
C THR A 345 9.28 -22.14 -34.35
N ALA A 346 8.51 -22.02 -33.26
CA ALA A 346 8.40 -23.05 -32.25
C ALA A 346 7.67 -24.30 -32.79
N SER A 347 8.15 -25.49 -32.42
CA SER A 347 7.51 -26.75 -32.82
C SER A 347 6.23 -26.97 -32.03
N ASN A 348 6.27 -26.67 -30.73
CA ASN A 348 5.14 -26.72 -29.82
C ASN A 348 4.99 -25.38 -29.07
N TYR A 349 3.78 -25.14 -28.57
CA TYR A 349 3.51 -24.06 -27.64
C TYR A 349 2.54 -24.54 -26.57
N ASP A 350 2.77 -24.10 -25.35
CA ASP A 350 1.89 -24.37 -24.21
C ASP A 350 1.11 -23.11 -23.85
N ILE A 351 -0.12 -23.29 -23.40
CA ILE A 351 -0.95 -22.23 -22.84
C ILE A 351 -1.08 -22.52 -21.35
N ILE A 352 -0.38 -21.74 -20.52
CA ILE A 352 -0.42 -21.86 -19.05
C ILE A 352 -0.97 -20.53 -18.54
N ASP A 353 -2.04 -20.57 -17.74
CA ASP A 353 -2.70 -19.37 -17.20
C ASP A 353 -3.01 -18.29 -18.25
N ASN A 354 -3.44 -18.74 -19.45
CA ASN A 354 -3.72 -17.91 -20.63
C ASN A 354 -2.49 -17.18 -21.25
N GLU A 355 -1.28 -17.49 -20.81
CA GLU A 355 -0.01 -17.02 -21.42
C GLU A 355 0.51 -18.07 -22.43
N ILE A 356 0.99 -17.61 -23.59
CA ILE A 356 1.54 -18.49 -24.64
C ILE A 356 3.05 -18.63 -24.43
N ARG A 357 3.49 -19.85 -24.12
CA ARG A 357 4.90 -20.22 -23.99
C ARG A 357 5.34 -21.06 -25.19
N CYS A 358 6.26 -20.52 -25.97
CA CYS A 358 6.77 -21.12 -27.21
C CYS A 358 8.32 -21.09 -27.27
N CYS A 359 8.96 -20.52 -26.25
CA CYS A 359 10.40 -20.29 -26.21
C CYS A 359 11.18 -21.40 -25.48
N ASP A 360 10.50 -22.38 -24.89
CA ASP A 360 11.13 -23.42 -24.06
C ASP A 360 12.07 -24.33 -24.85
N GLU A 361 11.81 -24.51 -26.16
CA GLU A 361 12.67 -25.28 -27.07
C GLU A 361 14.02 -24.55 -27.37
N PHE A 362 14.12 -23.25 -27.06
CA PHE A 362 15.25 -22.38 -27.41
C PHE A 362 16.12 -21.99 -26.22
N GLN A 363 15.99 -22.66 -25.06
CA GLN A 363 16.64 -22.34 -23.77
C GLN A 363 18.19 -22.28 -23.77
N ASN A 364 18.87 -22.70 -24.85
CA ASN A 364 20.34 -22.66 -24.96
C ASN A 364 20.94 -21.28 -25.31
N THR A 365 20.15 -20.21 -25.43
CA THR A 365 20.63 -18.83 -25.69
C THR A 365 20.50 -17.93 -24.45
N THR A 366 21.53 -17.93 -23.62
CA THR A 366 21.57 -17.48 -22.22
C THR A 366 21.69 -15.96 -21.96
N ILE A 367 21.09 -15.03 -22.72
CA ILE A 367 21.31 -13.58 -22.44
C ILE A 367 20.07 -12.66 -22.56
N SER A 368 18.97 -13.06 -23.20
CA SER A 368 17.81 -12.18 -23.42
C SER A 368 16.47 -12.78 -22.99
N SER A 369 15.53 -11.95 -22.49
CA SER A 369 14.13 -12.34 -22.34
C SER A 369 13.53 -12.52 -23.73
N HIS A 370 13.22 -13.76 -24.07
CA HIS A 370 12.58 -14.09 -25.33
C HIS A 370 11.05 -14.07 -25.15
N LEU A 371 10.35 -13.53 -26.13
CA LEU A 371 8.90 -13.47 -26.19
C LEU A 371 8.39 -14.25 -27.39
N CYS A 372 7.16 -14.74 -27.26
CA CYS A 372 6.44 -15.35 -28.36
C CYS A 372 5.84 -14.30 -29.28
N PHE A 373 6.10 -14.45 -30.57
CA PHE A 373 5.53 -13.60 -31.61
C PHE A 373 4.66 -14.43 -32.55
N LEU A 374 3.41 -14.01 -32.69
CA LEU A 374 2.40 -14.57 -33.56
C LEU A 374 2.60 -14.08 -35.00
N TYR A 375 2.48 -15.00 -35.95
CA TYR A 375 2.38 -14.69 -37.38
C TYR A 375 1.48 -15.71 -38.10
N ASN A 376 1.01 -15.38 -39.30
CA ASN A 376 0.13 -16.23 -40.11
C ASN A 376 0.90 -16.87 -41.27
N LYS A 377 1.10 -18.19 -41.22
CA LYS A 377 1.72 -18.93 -42.33
C LYS A 377 0.66 -19.36 -43.35
N PRO A 378 0.85 -19.11 -44.66
CA PRO A 378 -0.04 -19.66 -45.69
C PRO A 378 0.08 -21.18 -45.75
N HIS A 379 -1.04 -21.89 -45.91
CA HIS A 379 -1.06 -23.35 -45.96
C HIS A 379 -0.55 -23.87 -47.32
N ASP A 380 0.50 -24.70 -47.31
CA ASP A 380 0.92 -25.47 -48.49
C ASP A 380 -0.07 -26.63 -48.70
N THR A 381 -0.99 -26.50 -49.65
CA THR A 381 -1.79 -27.66 -50.11
C THR A 381 -0.89 -28.65 -50.84
N LYS A 382 -0.45 -29.71 -50.16
CA LYS A 382 0.10 -30.90 -50.83
C LYS A 382 -1.03 -31.59 -51.58
N GLU A 383 -1.02 -31.54 -52.92
CA GLU A 383 -1.89 -32.37 -53.76
C GLU A 383 -1.48 -33.84 -53.60
N LEU A 384 -2.35 -34.67 -53.03
CA LEU A 384 -2.19 -36.12 -53.02
C LEU A 384 -2.89 -36.68 -54.28
N PRO A 385 -2.19 -37.37 -55.21
CA PRO A 385 -2.84 -37.91 -56.40
C PRO A 385 -3.76 -39.07 -56.01
N SER A 386 -5.08 -38.88 -56.11
CA SER A 386 -6.05 -39.94 -55.92
C SER A 386 -6.03 -40.88 -57.14
N VAL A 387 -5.51 -42.10 -56.96
CA VAL A 387 -5.67 -43.19 -57.93
C VAL A 387 -6.76 -44.13 -57.44
N THR A 388 -7.93 -44.10 -58.09
CA THR A 388 -8.87 -45.23 -58.12
C THR A 388 -9.66 -45.18 -59.44
N PRO A 389 -9.73 -46.28 -60.20
CA PRO A 389 -10.46 -46.34 -61.47
C PRO A 389 -11.92 -46.72 -61.19
N ALA A 390 -12.75 -45.75 -60.83
CA ALA A 390 -14.19 -45.91 -60.85
C ALA A 390 -14.81 -44.62 -61.37
N VAL A 391 -15.52 -44.71 -62.50
CA VAL A 391 -16.22 -43.58 -63.11
C VAL A 391 -17.28 -43.10 -62.12
N GLU A 392 -17.16 -41.85 -61.67
CA GLU A 392 -18.01 -41.25 -60.64
C GLU A 392 -19.41 -40.98 -61.23
N PHE A 393 -20.46 -41.44 -60.54
CA PHE A 393 -21.89 -41.32 -60.86
C PHE A 393 -22.41 -39.88 -61.13
N LYS A 394 -21.55 -38.86 -60.99
CA LYS A 394 -21.86 -37.45 -61.23
C LYS A 394 -21.91 -37.05 -62.71
N GLU A 395 -21.27 -37.79 -63.61
CA GLU A 395 -21.29 -37.46 -65.04
C GLU A 395 -22.64 -37.78 -65.71
N THR A 396 -23.47 -38.65 -65.11
CA THR A 396 -24.79 -39.03 -65.66
C THR A 396 -25.88 -37.99 -65.42
N LEU A 397 -25.67 -37.01 -64.54
CA LEU A 397 -26.71 -36.07 -64.07
C LEU A 397 -26.57 -34.62 -64.58
N GLY A 398 -25.59 -34.32 -65.44
CA GLY A 398 -25.51 -33.03 -66.13
C GLY A 398 -25.42 -31.79 -65.21
N LEU A 399 -24.99 -31.94 -63.96
CA LEU A 399 -24.87 -30.83 -63.01
C LEU A 399 -23.56 -30.06 -63.24
N LYS A 400 -23.69 -28.78 -63.61
CA LYS A 400 -22.58 -27.83 -63.79
C LYS A 400 -21.65 -27.79 -62.57
N LYS A 401 -20.33 -27.88 -62.83
CA LYS A 401 -19.25 -27.71 -61.84
C LYS A 401 -19.49 -26.47 -60.98
N ILE A 402 -19.72 -26.67 -59.69
CA ILE A 402 -19.67 -25.59 -58.69
C ILE A 402 -18.21 -25.12 -58.61
N ARG A 403 -18.02 -23.82 -58.84
CA ARG A 403 -16.76 -23.08 -58.71
C ARG A 403 -16.16 -23.35 -57.31
N LYS A 404 -15.03 -24.07 -57.21
CA LYS A 404 -14.27 -24.16 -55.96
C LYS A 404 -13.79 -22.75 -55.59
N LYS A 405 -14.33 -22.18 -54.50
CA LYS A 405 -13.72 -21.04 -53.83
C LYS A 405 -12.40 -21.53 -53.22
N ASN A 406 -11.26 -20.97 -53.65
CA ASN A 406 -10.01 -21.10 -52.92
C ASN A 406 -10.16 -20.34 -51.61
N PHE A 407 -10.41 -21.06 -50.53
CA PHE A 407 -10.23 -20.51 -49.19
C PHE A 407 -8.74 -20.60 -48.89
N ASN A 408 -8.04 -19.46 -48.87
CA ASN A 408 -6.69 -19.38 -48.33
C ASN A 408 -6.80 -19.62 -46.82
N PHE A 409 -6.50 -20.84 -46.39
CA PHE A 409 -6.47 -21.18 -44.97
C PHE A 409 -5.12 -20.73 -44.41
N PHE A 410 -5.14 -19.83 -43.43
CA PHE A 410 -3.93 -19.37 -42.73
C PHE A 410 -3.80 -20.13 -41.42
N GLN A 411 -2.60 -20.63 -41.13
CA GLN A 411 -2.30 -21.26 -39.84
C GLN A 411 -1.53 -20.27 -38.95
N LYS A 412 -2.06 -20.01 -37.75
CA LYS A 412 -1.36 -19.26 -36.72
C LYS A 412 -0.13 -20.04 -36.24
N LYS A 413 1.02 -19.40 -36.24
CA LYS A 413 2.30 -19.96 -35.77
C LYS A 413 2.98 -18.97 -34.82
N PHE A 414 3.80 -19.51 -33.93
CA PHE A 414 4.54 -18.73 -32.95
C PHE A 414 6.04 -18.85 -33.20
N SER A 415 6.74 -17.74 -33.07
CA SER A 415 8.19 -17.64 -33.22
C SER A 415 8.79 -17.01 -31.97
N CYS A 416 9.96 -17.49 -31.57
CA CYS A 416 10.61 -17.06 -30.33
C CYS A 416 11.72 -16.05 -30.62
N PHE A 417 11.56 -14.80 -30.17
CA PHE A 417 12.53 -13.72 -30.41
C PHE A 417 12.87 -12.94 -29.13
N PRO A 418 14.11 -12.40 -29.00
CA PRO A 418 14.43 -11.43 -27.95
C PRO A 418 13.56 -10.16 -28.04
N ALA A 419 12.85 -9.83 -26.96
CA ALA A 419 11.91 -8.69 -26.93
C ALA A 419 12.55 -7.38 -27.41
N LYS A 420 13.70 -7.04 -26.81
CA LYS A 420 14.47 -5.80 -27.08
C LYS A 420 14.94 -5.69 -28.54
N GLN A 421 15.29 -6.80 -29.16
CA GLN A 421 15.77 -6.79 -30.54
C GLN A 421 14.63 -6.52 -31.52
N VAL A 422 13.43 -7.01 -31.22
CA VAL A 422 12.25 -6.83 -32.09
C VAL A 422 11.68 -5.42 -31.95
N THR A 423 11.70 -4.82 -30.75
CA THR A 423 11.19 -3.46 -30.51
C THR A 423 11.94 -2.38 -31.27
N ASP A 424 13.21 -2.61 -31.62
CA ASP A 424 14.05 -1.71 -32.41
C ASP A 424 13.77 -1.78 -33.93
N LEU A 425 12.96 -2.74 -34.38
CA LEU A 425 12.65 -2.95 -35.80
C LEU A 425 11.52 -2.05 -36.32
N ARG A 426 11.37 -2.01 -37.65
CA ARG A 426 10.29 -1.26 -38.31
C ARG A 426 8.92 -1.86 -37.97
N LYS A 427 7.97 -0.99 -37.63
CA LYS A 427 6.62 -1.38 -37.19
C LYS A 427 5.69 -1.68 -38.36
N CYS A 428 4.72 -2.55 -38.13
CA CYS A 428 3.66 -2.91 -39.06
C CYS A 428 2.30 -3.02 -38.37
N PHE A 429 1.25 -2.97 -39.17
CA PHE A 429 -0.12 -3.27 -38.74
C PHE A 429 -0.44 -4.73 -39.06
N TYR A 430 -0.88 -5.49 -38.08
CA TYR A 430 -1.28 -6.88 -38.23
C TYR A 430 -2.81 -6.96 -38.21
N ASP A 431 -3.40 -7.26 -39.37
CA ASP A 431 -4.84 -7.54 -39.51
C ASP A 431 -5.07 -9.05 -39.67
N SER A 432 -5.91 -9.61 -38.79
CA SER A 432 -6.33 -11.01 -38.83
C SER A 432 -7.15 -11.40 -40.07
N LYS A 433 -7.72 -10.44 -40.82
CA LYS A 433 -8.68 -10.70 -41.91
C LYS A 433 -8.20 -10.44 -43.33
N SER A 434 -7.08 -9.74 -43.58
CA SER A 434 -6.68 -9.54 -44.97
C SER A 434 -5.27 -9.01 -45.21
N ILE A 435 -4.58 -9.72 -46.13
CA ILE A 435 -3.70 -9.20 -47.19
C ILE A 435 -2.65 -8.18 -46.71
N TYR A 436 -1.55 -8.68 -46.15
CA TYR A 436 -0.30 -7.94 -46.30
C TYR A 436 0.17 -8.07 -47.74
N ASN A 437 0.37 -6.93 -48.40
CA ASN A 437 1.25 -6.87 -49.56
C ASN A 437 2.57 -7.48 -49.10
N LYS A 438 2.86 -8.67 -49.60
CA LYS A 438 4.16 -9.33 -49.44
C LYS A 438 5.19 -8.35 -50.00
N LEU A 439 5.77 -7.50 -49.16
CA LEU A 439 7.06 -6.91 -49.45
C LEU A 439 7.99 -8.11 -49.48
N ASP A 440 8.65 -8.33 -50.63
CA ASP A 440 9.49 -9.49 -50.85
C ASP A 440 10.39 -9.74 -49.62
N ASN A 441 10.21 -10.92 -49.00
CA ASN A 441 10.93 -11.48 -47.85
C ASN A 441 10.68 -10.91 -46.44
N MET A 442 9.65 -10.08 -46.19
CA MET A 442 9.34 -9.60 -44.83
C MET A 442 8.00 -10.17 -44.29
N GLU A 443 8.00 -10.57 -43.02
CA GLU A 443 6.82 -11.03 -42.27
C GLU A 443 6.50 -10.04 -41.14
N CYS A 444 5.21 -9.74 -40.95
CA CYS A 444 4.74 -8.93 -39.84
C CYS A 444 4.39 -9.84 -38.67
N VAL A 445 5.08 -9.67 -37.54
CA VAL A 445 4.88 -10.47 -36.33
C VAL A 445 4.32 -9.61 -35.20
N THR A 446 3.42 -10.15 -34.38
CA THR A 446 2.86 -9.44 -33.22
C THR A 446 3.25 -10.15 -31.94
N PRO A 447 3.54 -9.43 -30.84
CA PRO A 447 3.75 -10.08 -29.56
C PRO A 447 2.49 -10.87 -29.15
N ALA A 448 2.66 -12.15 -28.78
CA ALA A 448 1.60 -13.06 -28.32
C ALA A 448 1.40 -12.91 -26.81
N LEU A 449 1.16 -11.66 -26.40
CA LEU A 449 1.07 -11.23 -25.01
C LEU A 449 -0.35 -11.42 -24.45
N PHE A 450 -0.45 -11.63 -23.14
CA PHE A 450 -1.71 -11.87 -22.44
C PHE A 450 -2.61 -10.63 -22.46
N ASN A 451 -3.88 -10.81 -22.87
CA ASN A 451 -5.02 -9.90 -22.60
C ASN A 451 -4.71 -8.38 -22.58
N GLY A 452 -4.06 -7.86 -23.62
CA GLY A 452 -3.79 -6.41 -23.73
C GLY A 452 -2.44 -5.92 -23.17
N THR A 453 -1.48 -6.81 -22.93
CA THR A 453 -0.07 -6.39 -22.70
C THR A 453 0.61 -6.09 -24.04
N PHE A 454 1.36 -4.99 -24.11
CA PHE A 454 2.04 -4.53 -25.33
C PHE A 454 3.54 -4.36 -25.11
N LEU A 455 4.27 -4.25 -26.22
CA LEU A 455 5.70 -3.98 -26.20
C LEU A 455 5.97 -2.48 -26.03
N GLU A 456 6.85 -2.16 -25.09
CA GLU A 456 7.13 -0.79 -24.66
C GLU A 456 8.58 -0.40 -24.97
N ASN A 457 8.86 0.89 -25.08
CA ASN A 457 10.21 1.45 -25.13
C ASN A 457 10.46 2.25 -23.85
N TRP A 458 11.56 1.95 -23.16
CA TRP A 458 11.90 2.52 -21.87
C TRP A 458 13.35 3.01 -21.79
N MET A 459 13.59 4.03 -20.98
CA MET A 459 14.94 4.48 -20.62
C MET A 459 15.36 3.87 -19.28
N SER A 460 16.64 3.52 -19.19
CA SER A 460 17.29 2.93 -18.00
C SER A 460 17.62 3.94 -16.94
#